data_AF-A0A2N0WYP8-F1
#
_entry.id   AF-A0A2N0WYP8-F1
#
_cell.length_a   1.000
_cell.length_b   1.000
_cell.length_c   1.000
_cell.angle_alpha   90.00
_cell.angle_beta   90.00
_cell.angle_gamma   90.00
#
_symmetry.space_group_name_H-M   'P 1'
#
loop_
_entity.id
_entity.type
_entity.pdbx_description
1 polymer ?
#
loop_
_entity_poly.entity_id
_entity_poly.type
_entity_poly.pdbx_seq_one_letter_code
_entity_poly.pdbx_strand_id
1 'polypeptide(L)'
;MIIRYVICLTLLSMLHLVKTAHADPLPSSSGEGHISMGLEHAHSDNILKSSTDIKSGYEQRANLGASYINNTATNTTILDYTVSYSHYSEESIEDDSDISGSLSINQQLFSENLRLDLSHFRRSYLIDQAGVDLPSNTGDRDVFTASPLWHLPYSDRAGFDTRYTYTTVRFSDDKQQETNRNALSIAWYHHLNRKMTFQFSSEYSEVDFLYYDLTYEQINLNSSFSGRLREGDYLIEGGYSRLALLNRYEEGGIFQLTYNYRFQKNRLSFSAQRELTDSSLGLGEDRPDNGDIDFDGTQLLWIDRVSLDHQFFAFSTRLTNSNSIYYQQETPLLTRKVKPRSGISTQVSWKHTRLLTSLFNAHYSQTTIDKVNDKKQWRSSLSSQYQFHPKLFGALTVQYEEQISNENISGYDEVRLIANIRFSY
;
A
#
# COMPACT_ATOMS: atom_id res chain seq x y z
N MET A 1 1.68 65.83 9.27
CA MET A 1 2.20 64.45 9.18
C MET A 1 1.23 63.53 9.91
N ILE A 2 0.44 62.78 9.11
CA ILE A 2 -0.28 61.51 9.41
C ILE A 2 -1.39 61.61 10.49
N ILE A 3 -2.64 61.99 10.18
CA ILE A 3 -3.74 61.18 9.58
C ILE A 3 -3.90 59.79 10.22
N ARG A 4 -4.87 59.64 11.14
CA ARG A 4 -5.51 58.37 11.51
C ARG A 4 -7.01 58.51 11.25
N TYR A 5 -7.48 58.00 10.11
CA TYR A 5 -8.90 57.79 9.86
C TYR A 5 -9.30 56.41 10.39
N VAL A 6 -10.27 56.43 11.30
CA VAL A 6 -11.09 55.29 11.69
C VAL A 6 -12.11 55.08 10.56
N ILE A 7 -12.02 53.96 9.85
CA ILE A 7 -13.07 53.51 8.94
C ILE A 7 -13.73 52.29 9.60
N CYS A 8 -14.89 52.57 10.18
CA CYS A 8 -15.92 51.61 10.51
C CYS A 8 -16.61 51.23 9.19
N LEU A 9 -16.45 50.00 8.71
CA LEU A 9 -17.23 49.48 7.60
C LEU A 9 -18.03 48.26 8.05
N THR A 10 -19.33 48.46 7.98
CA THR A 10 -20.46 47.58 8.20
C THR A 10 -20.40 46.31 7.34
N LEU A 11 -20.51 45.14 7.98
CA LEU A 11 -20.82 43.86 7.34
C LEU A 11 -22.25 43.49 7.74
N LEU A 12 -23.20 43.95 6.93
CA LEU A 12 -24.61 43.56 6.98
C LEU A 12 -25.03 43.20 5.54
N SER A 13 -25.76 42.09 5.41
CA SER A 13 -26.43 41.55 4.21
C SER A 13 -25.69 40.51 3.36
N MET A 14 -25.83 39.23 3.77
CA MET A 14 -26.15 38.13 2.84
C MET A 14 -27.07 37.15 3.55
N LEU A 15 -28.38 37.46 3.52
CA LEU A 15 -29.46 36.53 3.82
C LEU A 15 -29.97 35.93 2.50
N HIS A 16 -30.25 34.63 2.57
CA HIS A 16 -31.14 33.83 1.70
C HIS A 16 -30.60 33.28 0.38
N LEU A 17 -29.96 32.11 0.50
CA LEU A 17 -30.17 31.00 -0.42
C LEU A 17 -30.33 29.70 0.40
N VAL A 18 -31.44 29.59 1.11
CA VAL A 18 -31.91 28.30 1.64
C VAL A 18 -32.50 27.55 0.45
N LYS A 19 -31.66 26.80 -0.27
CA LYS A 19 -32.16 25.74 -1.14
C LYS A 19 -32.77 24.69 -0.22
N THR A 20 -34.06 24.42 -0.41
CA THR A 20 -34.73 23.25 0.18
C THR A 20 -34.07 22.01 -0.40
N ALA A 21 -33.09 21.48 0.33
CA ALA A 21 -32.52 20.17 0.08
C ALA A 21 -33.68 19.17 0.11
N HIS A 22 -34.04 18.66 -1.07
CA HIS A 22 -34.82 17.44 -1.13
C HIS A 22 -33.89 16.38 -0.55
N ALA A 23 -34.22 15.88 0.64
CA ALA A 23 -33.53 14.75 1.22
C ALA A 23 -33.77 13.57 0.28
N ASP A 24 -32.81 13.31 -0.60
CA ASP A 24 -32.74 12.03 -1.30
C ASP A 24 -32.80 10.94 -0.22
N PRO A 25 -33.58 9.87 -0.43
CA PRO A 25 -33.66 8.79 0.55
C PRO A 25 -32.24 8.33 0.85
N LEU A 26 -31.84 8.48 2.12
CA LEU A 26 -30.49 8.11 2.58
C LEU A 26 -30.20 6.69 2.09
N PRO A 27 -29.04 6.44 1.43
CA PRO A 27 -28.68 5.10 1.01
C PRO A 27 -28.79 4.16 2.20
N SER A 28 -29.40 2.99 1.98
CA SER A 28 -29.56 1.96 3.00
C SER A 28 -28.20 1.69 3.65
N SER A 29 -28.09 1.93 4.95
CA SER A 29 -26.91 1.53 5.72
C SER A 29 -26.76 0.01 5.59
N SER A 30 -25.58 -0.41 5.13
CA SER A 30 -25.22 -1.82 5.05
C SER A 30 -23.94 -2.04 5.84
N GLY A 31 -24.01 -2.92 6.84
CA GLY A 31 -22.87 -3.38 7.61
C GLY A 31 -22.72 -4.89 7.46
N GLU A 32 -21.54 -5.35 7.09
CA GLU A 32 -21.19 -6.77 7.02
C GLU A 32 -19.93 -7.00 7.86
N GLY A 33 -20.02 -7.89 8.84
CA GLY A 33 -18.90 -8.31 9.67
C GLY A 33 -18.63 -9.80 9.48
N HIS A 34 -17.36 -10.18 9.44
CA HIS A 34 -16.92 -11.55 9.27
C HIS A 34 -15.84 -11.86 10.32
N ILE A 35 -15.94 -13.02 10.95
CA ILE A 35 -14.88 -13.55 11.81
C ILE A 35 -14.37 -14.83 11.16
N SER A 36 -13.05 -15.03 11.11
CA SER A 36 -12.46 -16.23 10.57
C SER A 36 -11.46 -16.85 11.52
N MET A 37 -11.40 -18.17 11.53
CA MET A 37 -10.41 -18.95 12.25
C MET A 37 -9.74 -19.89 11.25
N GLY A 38 -8.41 -19.94 11.25
CA GLY A 38 -7.62 -20.78 10.37
C GLY A 38 -6.63 -21.63 11.14
N LEU A 39 -6.43 -22.87 10.71
CA LEU A 39 -5.32 -23.71 11.11
C LEU A 39 -4.57 -24.14 9.86
N GLU A 40 -3.25 -24.06 9.93
CA GLU A 40 -2.36 -24.39 8.83
C GLU A 40 -1.23 -25.30 9.32
N HIS A 41 -0.87 -26.26 8.48
CA HIS A 41 0.31 -27.08 8.65
C HIS A 41 1.11 -27.06 7.35
N ALA A 42 2.35 -26.60 7.42
CA ALA A 42 3.25 -26.53 6.29
C ALA A 42 4.47 -27.42 6.55
N HIS A 43 4.77 -28.35 5.65
CA HIS A 43 6.01 -29.11 5.65
C HIS A 43 6.97 -28.53 4.62
N SER A 44 8.23 -28.34 5.01
CA SER A 44 9.32 -27.84 4.17
C SER A 44 10.44 -28.86 4.09
N ASP A 45 11.07 -29.01 2.92
CA ASP A 45 12.33 -29.76 2.77
C ASP A 45 13.58 -28.94 3.15
N ASN A 46 13.43 -27.62 3.31
CA ASN A 46 14.49 -26.68 3.68
C ASN A 46 13.95 -25.55 4.58
N ILE A 47 13.55 -25.90 5.81
CA ILE A 47 12.91 -24.96 6.75
C ILE A 47 13.84 -23.80 7.15
N LEU A 48 15.15 -24.02 7.10
CA LEU A 48 16.18 -23.02 7.39
C LEU A 48 16.50 -22.12 6.19
N LYS A 49 15.95 -22.43 5.00
CA LYS A 49 16.23 -21.70 3.75
C LYS A 49 17.73 -21.52 3.51
N SER A 50 18.49 -22.62 3.66
CA SER A 50 19.95 -22.64 3.55
C SER A 50 20.41 -23.53 2.40
N SER A 51 21.50 -23.16 1.72
CA SER A 51 22.14 -24.01 0.69
C SER A 51 23.12 -25.04 1.26
N THR A 52 23.54 -24.90 2.52
CA THR A 52 24.58 -25.75 3.13
C THR A 52 24.05 -26.60 4.28
N ASP A 53 23.10 -26.08 5.05
CA ASP A 53 22.44 -26.77 6.17
C ASP A 53 20.96 -27.02 5.84
N ILE A 54 20.73 -27.82 4.81
CA ILE A 54 19.37 -28.16 4.35
C ILE A 54 18.74 -29.09 5.38
N LYS A 55 17.67 -28.62 6.03
CA LYS A 55 16.89 -29.38 6.99
C LYS A 55 15.42 -29.36 6.63
N SER A 56 14.79 -30.53 6.65
CA SER A 56 13.34 -30.63 6.57
C SER A 56 12.71 -30.30 7.93
N GLY A 57 11.57 -29.63 7.91
CA GLY A 57 10.83 -29.28 9.11
C GLY A 57 9.37 -28.96 8.82
N TYR A 58 8.64 -28.53 9.85
CA TYR A 58 7.27 -28.06 9.70
C TYR A 58 7.02 -26.76 10.46
N GLU A 59 6.01 -26.03 9.97
CA GLU A 59 5.39 -24.87 10.61
C GLU A 59 3.91 -25.20 10.87
N GLN A 60 3.43 -24.87 12.05
CA GLN A 60 2.01 -24.91 12.39
C GLN A 60 1.54 -23.50 12.72
N ARG A 61 0.52 -23.02 12.01
CA ARG A 61 0.03 -21.65 12.17
C ARG A 61 -1.45 -21.63 12.54
N ALA A 62 -1.79 -20.92 13.60
CA ALA A 62 -3.16 -20.61 13.99
C ALA A 62 -3.45 -19.15 13.67
N ASN A 63 -4.59 -18.86 13.03
CA ASN A 63 -4.99 -17.53 12.61
C ASN A 63 -6.39 -17.20 13.11
N LEU A 64 -6.59 -15.97 13.60
CA LEU A 64 -7.88 -15.40 13.93
C LEU A 64 -8.03 -14.07 13.20
N GLY A 65 -8.95 -14.01 12.23
CA GLY A 65 -9.24 -12.83 11.43
C GLY A 65 -10.58 -12.19 11.81
N ALA A 66 -10.65 -10.87 11.78
CA ALA A 66 -11.88 -10.09 11.87
C ALA A 66 -11.91 -9.07 10.75
N SER A 67 -13.00 -9.04 10.00
CA SER A 67 -13.25 -7.99 9.00
C SER A 67 -14.63 -7.38 9.17
N TYR A 68 -14.73 -6.09 8.85
CA TYR A 68 -15.96 -5.32 8.97
C TYR A 68 -16.01 -4.24 7.91
N ILE A 69 -17.09 -4.22 7.13
CA ILE A 69 -17.36 -3.18 6.14
C ILE A 69 -18.70 -2.55 6.49
N ASN A 70 -18.69 -1.24 6.72
CA ASN A 70 -19.89 -0.46 6.96
C ASN A 70 -19.94 0.72 6.00
N ASN A 71 -20.99 0.78 5.21
CA ASN A 71 -21.25 1.88 4.30
C ASN A 71 -22.57 2.54 4.70
N THR A 72 -22.49 3.82 5.02
CA THR A 72 -23.62 4.70 5.30
C THR A 72 -23.54 5.93 4.40
N ALA A 73 -24.53 6.82 4.47
CA ALA A 73 -24.52 8.07 3.69
C ALA A 73 -23.31 8.97 4.00
N THR A 74 -22.81 8.93 5.25
CA THR A 74 -21.80 9.86 5.75
C THR A 74 -20.55 9.17 6.28
N ASN A 75 -20.50 7.85 6.26
CA ASN A 75 -19.41 7.08 6.84
C ASN A 75 -19.16 5.80 6.06
N THR A 76 -17.90 5.58 5.71
CA THR A 76 -17.39 4.30 5.24
C THR A 76 -16.34 3.82 6.24
N THR A 77 -16.53 2.62 6.79
CA THR A 77 -15.55 1.96 7.66
C THR A 77 -15.19 0.62 7.05
N ILE A 78 -13.89 0.36 6.92
CA ILE A 78 -13.32 -0.90 6.48
C ILE A 78 -12.29 -1.31 7.53
N LEU A 79 -12.48 -2.46 8.16
CA LEU A 79 -11.57 -3.06 9.11
C LEU A 79 -11.24 -4.47 8.61
N ASP A 80 -9.97 -4.83 8.66
CA ASP A 80 -9.48 -6.19 8.37
C ASP A 80 -8.22 -6.41 9.21
N TYR A 81 -8.29 -7.26 10.23
CA TYR A 81 -7.15 -7.63 11.07
C TYR A 81 -7.08 -9.14 11.23
N THR A 82 -5.86 -9.67 11.20
CA THR A 82 -5.55 -11.06 11.51
C THR A 82 -4.50 -11.10 12.61
N VAL A 83 -4.77 -11.88 13.65
CA VAL A 83 -3.79 -12.28 14.66
C VAL A 83 -3.35 -13.69 14.31
N SER A 84 -2.06 -13.96 14.37
CA SER A 84 -1.52 -15.28 14.09
C SER A 84 -0.44 -15.70 15.06
N TYR A 85 -0.34 -17.01 15.28
CA TYR A 85 0.72 -17.65 16.04
C TYR A 85 1.29 -18.79 15.20
N SER A 86 2.60 -18.81 15.02
CA SER A 86 3.35 -19.84 14.30
C SER A 86 4.29 -20.58 15.23
N HIS A 87 4.26 -21.90 15.17
CA HIS A 87 5.18 -22.80 15.85
C HIS A 87 6.04 -23.56 14.85
N TYR A 88 7.35 -23.62 15.08
CA TYR A 88 8.32 -24.27 14.20
C TYR A 88 8.89 -25.54 14.83
N SER A 89 9.13 -26.54 14.00
CA SER A 89 9.73 -27.81 14.45
C SER A 89 11.23 -27.73 14.76
N GLU A 90 11.92 -26.75 14.17
CA GLU A 90 13.37 -26.58 14.31
C GLU A 90 13.67 -25.62 15.45
N GLU A 91 14.44 -26.07 16.45
CA GLU A 91 14.73 -25.30 17.67
C GLU A 91 15.50 -23.98 17.42
N SER A 92 16.18 -23.85 16.28
CA SER A 92 16.89 -22.61 15.92
C SER A 92 15.97 -21.55 15.32
N ILE A 93 14.72 -21.88 15.03
CA ILE A 93 13.71 -20.92 14.57
C ILE A 93 12.78 -20.65 15.76
N GLU A 94 12.72 -19.40 16.20
CA GLU A 94 11.83 -19.00 17.29
C GLU A 94 10.36 -19.02 16.84
N ASP A 95 9.47 -19.42 17.74
CA ASP A 95 8.03 -19.27 17.55
C ASP A 95 7.67 -17.79 17.42
N ASP A 96 6.66 -17.49 16.61
CA ASP A 96 6.30 -16.11 16.27
C ASP A 96 4.81 -15.80 16.51
N SER A 97 4.51 -14.57 16.89
CA SER A 97 3.16 -14.04 17.06
C SER A 97 3.02 -12.70 16.34
N ASP A 98 2.23 -12.69 15.27
CA ASP A 98 2.02 -11.50 14.44
C ASP A 98 0.57 -10.98 14.55
N ILE A 99 0.42 -9.66 14.42
CA ILE A 99 -0.85 -9.00 14.15
C ILE A 99 -0.66 -8.18 12.88
N SER A 100 -1.45 -8.45 11.86
CA SER A 100 -1.38 -7.69 10.60
C SER A 100 -2.77 -7.33 10.11
N GLY A 101 -2.89 -6.18 9.45
CA GLY A 101 -4.19 -5.69 9.02
C GLY A 101 -4.25 -4.20 8.72
N SER A 102 -5.47 -3.73 8.46
CA SER A 102 -5.76 -2.33 8.22
C SER A 102 -7.14 -1.91 8.72
N LEU A 103 -7.25 -0.64 9.06
CA LEU A 103 -8.48 0.08 9.36
C LEU A 103 -8.51 1.33 8.47
N SER A 104 -9.64 1.59 7.84
CA SER A 104 -9.92 2.83 7.13
C SER A 104 -11.30 3.34 7.53
N ILE A 105 -11.38 4.59 7.97
CA ILE A 105 -12.62 5.28 8.29
C ILE A 105 -12.65 6.56 7.47
N ASN A 106 -13.68 6.73 6.66
CA ASN A 106 -13.98 7.93 5.90
C ASN A 106 -15.29 8.50 6.42
N GLN A 107 -15.23 9.56 7.22
CA GLN A 107 -16.39 10.13 7.91
C GLN A 107 -16.61 11.58 7.49
N GLN A 108 -17.79 11.89 6.96
CA GLN A 108 -18.25 13.26 6.77
C GLN A 108 -18.64 13.87 8.14
N LEU A 109 -18.03 15.00 8.50
CA LEU A 109 -18.24 15.68 9.78
C LEU A 109 -19.13 16.92 9.60
N PHE A 110 -20.30 16.92 10.23
CA PHE A 110 -21.27 18.04 10.31
C PHE A 110 -21.83 18.59 8.97
N SER A 111 -21.06 18.57 7.89
CA SER A 111 -21.36 19.13 6.57
C SER A 111 -20.71 18.29 5.47
N GLU A 112 -21.23 18.37 4.24
CA GLU A 112 -20.66 17.69 3.05
C GLU A 112 -19.24 18.19 2.71
N ASN A 113 -18.87 19.33 3.26
CA ASN A 113 -17.63 20.03 2.97
C ASN A 113 -16.49 19.64 3.92
N LEU A 114 -16.74 18.90 4.99
CA LEU A 114 -15.69 18.45 5.90
C LEU A 114 -15.74 16.93 6.02
N ARG A 115 -14.60 16.32 5.73
CA ARG A 115 -14.39 14.88 5.82
C ARG A 115 -13.20 14.62 6.73
N LEU A 116 -13.28 13.57 7.53
CA LEU A 116 -12.17 13.03 8.31
C LEU A 116 -11.83 11.66 7.75
N ASP A 117 -10.62 11.53 7.25
CA ASP A 117 -10.05 10.26 6.85
C ASP A 117 -9.13 9.78 7.98
N LEU A 118 -9.42 8.62 8.56
CA LEU A 118 -8.54 7.93 9.49
C LEU A 118 -8.09 6.63 8.84
N SER A 119 -6.80 6.32 8.91
CA SER A 119 -6.31 5.01 8.53
C SER A 119 -5.28 4.50 9.51
N HIS A 120 -5.27 3.20 9.71
CA HIS A 120 -4.22 2.49 10.43
C HIS A 120 -3.88 1.23 9.65
N PHE A 121 -2.61 0.88 9.55
CA PHE A 121 -2.23 -0.45 9.10
C PHE A 121 -1.02 -0.95 9.87
N ARG A 122 -0.97 -2.27 10.05
CA ARG A 122 0.18 -2.99 10.60
C ARG A 122 0.59 -4.06 9.60
N ARG A 123 1.87 -4.09 9.23
CA ARG A 123 2.42 -5.05 8.27
C ARG A 123 3.81 -5.48 8.68
N SER A 124 4.11 -6.76 8.48
CA SER A 124 5.47 -7.24 8.57
C SER A 124 6.28 -6.88 7.33
N TYR A 125 7.58 -6.72 7.52
CA TYR A 125 8.60 -6.48 6.49
C TYR A 125 9.87 -7.26 6.84
N LEU A 126 10.75 -7.47 5.85
CA LEU A 126 12.06 -8.07 6.10
C LEU A 126 13.04 -7.01 6.59
N ILE A 127 13.74 -7.30 7.70
CA ILE A 127 14.76 -6.40 8.27
C ILE A 127 15.91 -6.29 7.27
N ASP A 128 16.59 -7.41 7.02
CA ASP A 128 17.57 -7.56 5.95
C ASP A 128 16.90 -8.16 4.70
N GLN A 129 16.80 -7.36 3.66
CA GLN A 129 16.17 -7.73 2.40
C GLN A 129 17.06 -8.64 1.53
N ALA A 130 18.38 -8.66 1.77
CA ALA A 130 19.28 -9.66 1.19
C ALA A 130 19.14 -11.02 1.89
N GLY A 131 18.72 -10.99 3.15
CA GLY A 131 18.51 -12.14 4.02
C GLY A 131 17.40 -13.09 3.58
N VAL A 132 17.27 -14.17 4.34
CA VAL A 132 16.21 -15.16 4.21
C VAL A 132 14.98 -14.74 5.00
N ASP A 133 13.81 -15.12 4.51
CA ASP A 133 12.52 -14.82 5.14
C ASP A 133 12.25 -15.82 6.27
N LEU A 134 12.77 -15.49 7.45
CA LEU A 134 12.65 -16.21 8.72
C LEU A 134 12.18 -15.23 9.81
N PRO A 135 11.53 -15.70 10.90
CA PRO A 135 11.07 -14.84 11.99
C PRO A 135 12.16 -13.92 12.58
N SER A 136 13.41 -14.39 12.62
CA SER A 136 14.56 -13.59 13.10
C SER A 136 14.93 -12.41 12.20
N ASN A 137 14.39 -12.37 10.98
CA ASN A 137 14.64 -11.36 9.96
C ASN A 137 13.35 -10.64 9.54
N THR A 138 12.33 -10.65 10.39
CA THR A 138 11.08 -9.94 10.16
C THR A 138 10.85 -8.89 11.25
N GLY A 139 10.40 -7.72 10.81
CA GLY A 139 9.97 -6.62 11.67
C GLY A 139 8.52 -6.23 11.34
N ASP A 140 7.89 -5.47 12.23
CA ASP A 140 6.55 -4.94 12.07
C ASP A 140 6.58 -3.42 11.96
N ARG A 141 5.79 -2.91 11.01
CA ARG A 141 5.54 -1.48 10.85
C ARG A 141 4.07 -1.16 11.10
N ASP A 142 3.85 -0.24 12.02
CA ASP A 142 2.56 0.38 12.33
C ASP A 142 2.52 1.79 11.74
N VAL A 143 1.52 2.07 10.90
CA VAL A 143 1.28 3.41 10.35
C VAL A 143 -0.12 3.86 10.68
N PHE A 144 -0.23 4.97 11.41
CA PHE A 144 -1.50 5.63 11.69
C PHE A 144 -1.52 6.99 11.00
N THR A 145 -2.64 7.32 10.36
CA THR A 145 -2.86 8.59 9.65
C THR A 145 -4.21 9.16 10.01
N ALA A 146 -4.25 10.47 10.28
CA ALA A 146 -5.46 11.26 10.44
C ALA A 146 -5.41 12.47 9.50
N SER A 147 -6.41 12.57 8.63
CA SER A 147 -6.46 13.55 7.54
C SER A 147 -7.83 14.23 7.43
N PRO A 148 -8.10 15.32 8.17
CA PRO A 148 -9.23 16.19 7.86
C PRO A 148 -9.06 16.86 6.49
N LEU A 149 -10.11 16.80 5.68
CA LEU A 149 -10.23 17.44 4.37
C LEU A 149 -11.41 18.39 4.37
N TRP A 150 -11.15 19.65 4.00
CA TRP A 150 -12.14 20.68 3.75
C TRP A 150 -12.30 20.92 2.25
N HIS A 151 -13.50 20.68 1.75
CA HIS A 151 -13.93 20.97 0.39
C HIS A 151 -14.69 22.30 0.35
N LEU A 152 -14.15 23.30 -0.35
CA LEU A 152 -14.67 24.66 -0.42
C LEU A 152 -15.05 24.99 -1.87
N PRO A 153 -16.23 24.54 -2.36
CA PRO A 153 -16.70 24.87 -3.69
C PRO A 153 -17.13 26.34 -3.73
N TYR A 154 -16.55 27.12 -4.65
CA TYR A 154 -17.01 28.49 -4.93
C TYR A 154 -17.82 28.57 -6.22
N SER A 155 -17.90 27.48 -6.99
CA SER A 155 -18.78 27.31 -8.16
C SER A 155 -19.10 25.83 -8.38
N ASP A 156 -20.04 25.54 -9.28
CA ASP A 156 -20.38 24.16 -9.66
C ASP A 156 -19.24 23.40 -10.35
N ARG A 157 -18.17 24.11 -10.78
CA ARG A 157 -17.06 23.53 -11.54
C ARG A 157 -15.72 23.70 -10.85
N ALA A 158 -15.62 24.46 -9.78
CA ALA A 158 -14.34 24.81 -9.19
C ALA A 158 -14.44 25.14 -7.71
N GLY A 159 -13.35 24.86 -7.02
CA GLY A 159 -13.23 25.06 -5.59
C GLY A 159 -11.81 24.83 -5.12
N PHE A 160 -11.69 24.76 -3.80
CA PHE A 160 -10.44 24.42 -3.13
C PHE A 160 -10.66 23.19 -2.25
N ASP A 161 -9.67 22.30 -2.24
CA ASP A 161 -9.52 21.29 -1.21
C ASP A 161 -8.36 21.70 -0.31
N THR A 162 -8.59 21.69 1.00
CA THR A 162 -7.54 21.89 2.00
C THR A 162 -7.48 20.65 2.87
N ARG A 163 -6.31 20.02 2.94
CA ARG A 163 -6.08 18.82 3.73
C ARG A 163 -4.96 19.07 4.72
N TYR A 164 -5.20 18.75 5.98
CA TYR A 164 -4.13 18.56 6.95
C TYR A 164 -3.97 17.07 7.18
N THR A 165 -2.75 16.56 7.24
CA THR A 165 -2.44 15.15 7.44
C THR A 165 -1.44 15.02 8.58
N TYR A 166 -1.80 14.23 9.58
CA TYR A 166 -0.88 13.79 10.62
C TYR A 166 -0.64 12.29 10.45
N THR A 167 0.63 11.87 10.35
CA THR A 167 1.00 10.46 10.22
C THR A 167 2.05 10.10 11.28
N THR A 168 1.87 8.96 11.93
CA THR A 168 2.87 8.36 12.82
C THR A 168 3.28 7.00 12.28
N VAL A 169 4.59 6.78 12.20
CA VAL A 169 5.17 5.49 11.81
C VAL A 169 5.93 4.91 12.99
N ARG A 170 5.65 3.67 13.36
CA ARG A 170 6.34 2.93 14.42
C ARG A 170 6.86 1.60 13.90
N PHE A 171 8.00 1.19 14.43
CA PHE A 171 8.69 -0.04 14.05
C PHE A 171 8.96 -0.90 15.29
N SER A 172 8.86 -2.22 15.16
CA SER A 172 9.15 -3.13 16.28
C SER A 172 10.64 -3.28 16.58
N ASP A 173 11.47 -3.21 15.54
CA ASP A 173 12.87 -3.61 15.49
C ASP A 173 13.80 -2.42 15.25
N ASP A 174 13.40 -1.45 14.41
CA ASP A 174 14.18 -0.24 14.15
C ASP A 174 13.48 1.04 14.64
N LYS A 175 13.66 1.33 15.93
CA LYS A 175 13.16 2.58 16.54
C LYS A 175 13.70 3.83 15.86
N GLN A 176 14.84 3.75 15.19
CA GLN A 176 15.49 4.91 14.61
C GLN A 176 14.73 5.46 13.39
N GLN A 177 13.91 4.64 12.76
CA GLN A 177 13.04 5.03 11.65
C GLN A 177 11.66 5.53 12.09
N GLU A 178 11.37 5.58 13.39
CA GLU A 178 10.10 6.11 13.87
C GLU A 178 9.95 7.59 13.52
N THR A 179 8.84 7.92 12.85
CA THR A 179 8.57 9.29 12.42
C THR A 179 7.21 9.81 12.89
N ASN A 180 7.15 11.13 13.08
CA ASN A 180 5.92 11.90 13.07
C ASN A 180 5.94 12.83 11.86
N ARG A 181 4.80 12.95 11.17
CA ARG A 181 4.68 13.75 9.96
C ARG A 181 3.48 14.66 10.07
N ASN A 182 3.68 15.91 9.69
CA ASN A 182 2.64 16.90 9.56
C ASN A 182 2.66 17.41 8.12
N ALA A 183 1.54 17.38 7.43
CA ALA A 183 1.44 17.94 6.08
C ALA A 183 0.20 18.82 5.95
N LEU A 184 0.34 19.94 5.24
CA LEU A 184 -0.74 20.81 4.83
C LEU A 184 -0.74 20.89 3.31
N SER A 185 -1.85 20.52 2.70
CA SER A 185 -2.05 20.54 1.25
C SER A 185 -3.21 21.45 0.89
N ILE A 186 -3.01 22.29 -0.12
CA ILE A 186 -4.04 23.15 -0.72
C ILE A 186 -4.08 22.81 -2.20
N ALA A 187 -5.25 22.41 -2.68
CA ALA A 187 -5.49 22.11 -4.09
C ALA A 187 -6.62 22.98 -4.63
N TRP A 188 -6.35 23.63 -5.75
CA TRP A 188 -7.39 24.23 -6.58
C TRP A 188 -7.80 23.24 -7.66
N TYR A 189 -9.10 22.99 -7.81
CA TYR A 189 -9.61 22.11 -8.86
C TYR A 189 -10.57 22.87 -9.78
N HIS A 190 -10.60 22.47 -11.06
CA HIS A 190 -11.54 22.96 -12.05
C HIS A 190 -11.99 21.84 -13.01
N HIS A 191 -13.28 21.52 -12.97
CA HIS A 191 -13.95 20.63 -13.91
C HIS A 191 -14.07 21.30 -15.28
N LEU A 192 -13.11 20.99 -16.17
CA LEU A 192 -13.11 21.46 -17.55
C LEU A 192 -14.37 20.99 -18.30
N ASN A 193 -14.83 19.78 -18.01
CA ASN A 193 -16.11 19.24 -18.44
C ASN A 193 -16.57 18.12 -17.48
N ARG A 194 -17.68 17.43 -17.80
CA ARG A 194 -18.24 16.34 -16.95
C ARG A 194 -17.32 15.13 -16.73
N LYS A 195 -16.26 15.00 -17.53
CA LYS A 195 -15.39 13.83 -17.57
C LYS A 195 -13.92 14.17 -17.31
N MET A 196 -13.57 15.44 -17.14
CA MET A 196 -12.19 15.90 -17.05
C MET A 196 -12.05 17.00 -16.00
N THR A 197 -11.06 16.84 -15.15
CA THR A 197 -10.70 17.76 -14.08
C THR A 197 -9.24 18.17 -14.25
N PHE A 198 -8.99 19.46 -14.13
CA PHE A 198 -7.65 20.01 -13.92
C PHE A 198 -7.50 20.35 -12.44
N GLN A 199 -6.33 20.10 -11.87
CA GLN A 199 -6.01 20.44 -10.49
C GLN A 199 -4.60 21.00 -10.40
N PHE A 200 -4.44 22.01 -9.56
CA PHE A 200 -3.15 22.55 -9.14
C PHE A 200 -3.06 22.44 -7.62
N SER A 201 -1.99 21.86 -7.08
CA SER A 201 -1.83 21.68 -5.65
C SER A 201 -0.44 22.06 -5.15
N SER A 202 -0.42 22.56 -3.92
CA SER A 202 0.79 22.82 -3.15
C SER A 202 0.68 22.07 -1.82
N GLU A 203 1.73 21.36 -1.45
CA GLU A 203 1.82 20.64 -0.18
C GLU A 203 3.11 21.04 0.52
N TYR A 204 3.00 21.35 1.80
CA TYR A 204 4.13 21.49 2.72
C TYR A 204 4.05 20.36 3.74
N SER A 205 5.17 19.70 3.99
CA SER A 205 5.27 18.65 5.00
C SER A 205 6.53 18.80 5.84
N GLU A 206 6.41 18.47 7.11
CA GLU A 206 7.50 18.41 8.09
C GLU A 206 7.52 16.98 8.64
N VAL A 207 8.70 16.36 8.66
CA VAL A 207 8.91 14.99 9.10
C VAL A 207 9.99 14.98 10.17
N ASP A 208 9.60 14.56 11.37
CA ASP A 208 10.44 14.45 12.54
C ASP A 208 10.79 12.98 12.80
N PHE A 209 12.08 12.66 12.84
CA PHE A 209 12.55 11.38 13.35
C PHE A 209 12.66 11.45 14.88
N LEU A 210 12.10 10.48 15.58
CA LEU A 210 11.95 10.58 17.05
C LEU A 210 13.25 10.37 17.82
N TYR A 211 14.22 9.67 17.21
CA TYR A 211 15.46 9.24 17.88
C TYR A 211 16.72 9.93 17.34
N TYR A 212 16.70 10.32 16.08
CA TYR A 212 17.69 11.20 15.50
C TYR A 212 17.08 12.59 15.51
N ASP A 213 17.73 13.57 16.15
CA ASP A 213 17.35 15.00 16.13
C ASP A 213 17.48 15.55 14.69
N LEU A 214 16.60 15.03 13.83
CA LEU A 214 16.60 15.09 12.39
C LEU A 214 15.18 15.38 11.97
N THR A 215 14.97 16.62 11.56
CA THR A 215 13.74 17.08 10.93
C THR A 215 14.08 17.49 9.51
N TYR A 216 13.20 17.15 8.58
CA TYR A 216 13.24 17.71 7.23
C TYR A 216 11.89 18.28 6.84
N GLU A 217 11.96 19.30 5.98
CA GLU A 217 10.79 19.95 5.39
C GLU A 217 10.74 19.63 3.91
N GLN A 218 9.56 19.39 3.36
CA GLN A 218 9.35 19.14 1.95
C GLN A 218 8.17 19.96 1.41
N ILE A 219 8.38 20.59 0.25
CA ILE A 219 7.37 21.32 -0.50
C ILE A 219 7.18 20.65 -1.86
N ASN A 220 5.95 20.25 -2.16
CA ASN A 220 5.56 19.70 -3.45
C ASN A 220 4.61 20.68 -4.16
N LEU A 221 4.86 20.95 -5.45
CA LEU A 221 3.98 21.72 -6.33
C LEU A 221 3.59 20.85 -7.52
N ASN A 222 2.29 20.56 -7.67
CA ASN A 222 1.78 19.63 -8.67
C ASN A 222 0.70 20.26 -9.54
N SER A 223 0.67 19.86 -10.80
CA SER A 223 -0.43 20.08 -11.74
C SER A 223 -0.89 18.75 -12.30
N SER A 224 -2.19 18.45 -12.20
CA SER A 224 -2.74 17.19 -12.66
C SER A 224 -3.95 17.35 -13.56
N PHE A 225 -4.07 16.43 -14.51
CA PHE A 225 -5.21 16.24 -15.39
C PHE A 225 -5.73 14.82 -15.18
N SER A 226 -6.97 14.70 -14.73
CA SER A 226 -7.62 13.41 -14.55
C SER A 226 -8.95 13.36 -15.29
N GLY A 227 -9.33 12.18 -15.74
CA GLY A 227 -10.60 12.03 -16.43
C GLY A 227 -11.06 10.60 -16.66
N ARG A 228 -12.33 10.48 -17.06
CA ARG A 228 -12.98 9.22 -17.42
C ARG A 228 -13.27 9.17 -18.90
N LEU A 229 -12.65 8.23 -19.60
CA LEU A 229 -12.98 7.84 -20.96
C LEU A 229 -14.15 6.85 -20.95
N ARG A 230 -14.66 6.50 -22.13
CA ARG A 230 -15.76 5.52 -22.24
C ARG A 230 -15.36 4.16 -21.65
N GLU A 231 -14.13 3.76 -21.91
CA GLU A 231 -13.59 2.43 -21.64
C GLU A 231 -12.39 2.52 -20.68
N GLY A 232 -12.30 3.57 -19.86
CA GLY A 232 -11.10 3.77 -19.05
C GLY A 232 -11.06 5.08 -18.28
N ASP A 233 -9.96 5.28 -17.58
CA ASP A 233 -9.65 6.49 -16.82
C ASP A 233 -8.15 6.76 -16.89
N TYR A 234 -7.79 8.02 -16.70
CA TYR A 234 -6.40 8.46 -16.75
C TYR A 234 -6.11 9.52 -15.69
N LEU A 235 -4.85 9.58 -15.28
CA LEU A 235 -4.24 10.62 -14.46
C LEU A 235 -2.88 10.97 -15.09
N ILE A 236 -2.65 12.25 -15.34
CA ILE A 236 -1.35 12.78 -15.74
C ILE A 236 -1.04 13.90 -14.76
N GLU A 237 0.00 13.73 -13.98
CA GLU A 237 0.49 14.69 -13.00
C GLU A 237 1.96 14.99 -13.26
N GLY A 238 2.32 16.26 -13.18
CA GLY A 238 3.70 16.72 -13.22
C GLY A 238 3.89 17.83 -12.21
N GLY A 239 5.06 17.85 -11.60
CA GLY A 239 5.33 18.77 -10.51
C GLY A 239 6.81 18.91 -10.19
N TYR A 240 7.06 19.58 -9.07
CA TYR A 240 8.38 19.84 -8.54
C TYR A 240 8.36 19.65 -7.03
N SER A 241 9.36 18.94 -6.52
CA SER A 241 9.57 18.73 -5.09
C SER A 241 10.86 19.41 -4.66
N ARG A 242 10.83 20.06 -3.50
CA ARG A 242 11.99 20.59 -2.82
C ARG A 242 11.99 20.12 -1.37
N LEU A 243 13.08 19.51 -0.96
CA LEU A 243 13.34 19.02 0.38
C LEU A 243 14.46 19.85 1.02
N ALA A 244 14.30 20.23 2.28
CA ALA A 244 15.29 20.93 3.09
C ALA A 244 15.68 20.05 4.28
N LEU A 245 16.97 19.70 4.38
CA LEU A 245 17.54 18.91 5.47
C LEU A 245 18.87 19.51 5.91
N LEU A 246 19.01 19.87 7.20
CA LEU A 246 20.27 20.32 7.82
C LEU A 246 21.07 21.34 6.97
N ASN A 247 20.39 22.38 6.48
CA ASN A 247 20.92 23.42 5.58
C ASN A 247 21.31 22.96 4.16
N ARG A 248 20.97 21.73 3.77
CA ARG A 248 21.03 21.27 2.39
C ARG A 248 19.63 21.29 1.80
N TYR A 249 19.56 21.56 0.50
CA TYR A 249 18.34 21.45 -0.26
C TYR A 249 18.52 20.40 -1.33
N GLU A 250 17.51 19.56 -1.52
CA GLU A 250 17.42 18.70 -2.67
C GLU A 250 16.13 18.97 -3.41
N GLU A 251 16.21 19.01 -4.74
CA GLU A 251 15.08 19.40 -5.57
C GLU A 251 15.05 18.61 -6.87
N GLY A 252 13.84 18.42 -7.41
CA GLY A 252 13.67 17.69 -8.65
C GLY A 252 12.23 17.63 -9.13
N GLY A 253 12.07 17.24 -10.39
CA GLY A 253 10.76 17.01 -10.98
C GLY A 253 10.13 15.72 -10.47
N ILE A 254 8.85 15.78 -10.13
CA ILE A 254 7.99 14.63 -9.80
C ILE A 254 6.92 14.46 -10.87
N PHE A 255 6.47 13.24 -11.09
CA PHE A 255 5.39 12.97 -12.03
C PHE A 255 4.62 11.71 -11.64
N GLN A 256 3.37 11.63 -12.09
CA GLN A 256 2.54 10.42 -12.00
C GLN A 256 1.72 10.28 -13.27
N LEU A 257 1.76 9.12 -13.88
CA LEU A 257 0.99 8.76 -15.06
C LEU A 257 0.28 7.45 -14.75
N THR A 258 -1.04 7.47 -14.75
CA THR A 258 -1.87 6.27 -14.62
C THR A 258 -2.85 6.21 -15.78
N TYR A 259 -2.97 5.03 -16.40
CA TYR A 259 -3.94 4.78 -17.45
C TYR A 259 -4.58 3.42 -17.24
N ASN A 260 -5.89 3.41 -17.01
CA ASN A 260 -6.70 2.20 -16.91
C ASN A 260 -7.58 2.09 -18.15
N TYR A 261 -7.49 0.96 -18.84
CA TYR A 261 -8.27 0.68 -20.05
C TYR A 261 -8.97 -0.67 -19.93
N ARG A 262 -10.28 -0.69 -20.15
CA ARG A 262 -11.13 -1.87 -20.09
C ARG A 262 -11.66 -2.15 -21.48
N PHE A 263 -11.42 -3.35 -21.99
CA PHE A 263 -11.94 -3.74 -23.30
C PHE A 263 -12.44 -5.18 -23.26
N GLN A 264 -13.71 -5.35 -23.60
CA GLN A 264 -14.38 -6.66 -23.54
C GLN A 264 -14.22 -7.29 -22.14
N LYS A 265 -13.42 -8.34 -22.04
CA LYS A 265 -13.12 -9.07 -20.80
C LYS A 265 -11.68 -8.87 -20.32
N ASN A 266 -11.06 -7.77 -20.74
CA ASN A 266 -9.70 -7.41 -20.38
C ASN A 266 -9.70 -6.07 -19.64
N ARG A 267 -8.76 -5.93 -18.71
CA ARG A 267 -8.35 -4.68 -18.10
C ARG A 267 -6.84 -4.56 -18.26
N LEU A 268 -6.39 -3.44 -18.77
CA LEU A 268 -4.99 -3.04 -18.83
C LEU A 268 -4.83 -1.84 -17.91
N SER A 269 -3.81 -1.87 -17.07
CA SER A 269 -3.44 -0.76 -16.20
C SER A 269 -1.96 -0.48 -16.40
N PHE A 270 -1.63 0.78 -16.69
CA PHE A 270 -0.26 1.25 -16.81
C PHE A 270 -0.05 2.33 -15.75
N SER A 271 1.07 2.24 -15.03
CA SER A 271 1.50 3.24 -14.06
C SER A 271 2.96 3.60 -14.30
N ALA A 272 3.29 4.89 -14.24
CA ALA A 272 4.65 5.37 -14.17
C ALA A 272 4.70 6.56 -13.21
N GLN A 273 5.66 6.59 -12.29
CA GLN A 273 5.78 7.67 -11.33
C GLN A 273 7.22 7.93 -10.92
N ARG A 274 7.49 9.19 -10.57
CA ARG A 274 8.67 9.64 -9.83
C ARG A 274 8.22 10.41 -8.62
N GLU A 275 8.70 10.01 -7.44
CA GLU A 275 8.48 10.73 -6.18
C GLU A 275 9.77 10.87 -5.37
N LEU A 276 9.82 11.89 -4.51
CA LEU A 276 10.84 12.04 -3.48
C LEU A 276 10.18 11.69 -2.15
N THR A 277 10.72 10.66 -1.48
CA THR A 277 10.21 10.16 -0.21
C THR A 277 11.38 9.72 0.67
N ASP A 278 11.07 9.18 1.84
CA ASP A 278 12.00 8.55 2.75
C ASP A 278 11.61 7.09 3.04
N SER A 279 12.53 6.39 3.72
CA SER A 279 12.41 4.97 4.03
C SER A 279 11.28 4.60 4.99
N SER A 280 10.85 5.50 5.87
CA SER A 280 10.00 5.09 6.99
C SER A 280 8.56 4.74 6.58
N LEU A 281 8.03 5.29 5.48
CA LEU A 281 6.71 4.87 4.96
C LEU A 281 6.75 3.57 4.16
N GLY A 282 7.95 3.07 3.86
CA GLY A 282 8.10 1.94 2.96
C GLY A 282 8.01 2.30 1.50
N LEU A 283 8.08 1.28 0.65
CA LEU A 283 8.12 1.44 -0.81
C LEU A 283 6.75 1.28 -1.48
N GLY A 284 5.65 1.48 -0.74
CA GLY A 284 4.40 1.95 -1.33
C GLY A 284 3.63 1.00 -2.25
N GLU A 285 3.61 -0.31 -1.99
CA GLU A 285 2.59 -1.23 -2.55
C GLU A 285 1.92 -2.05 -1.44
N ASP A 286 0.67 -2.48 -1.67
CA ASP A 286 -0.11 -3.42 -0.82
C ASP A 286 0.47 -4.84 -0.72
N ARG A 287 1.75 -5.00 -1.04
CA ARG A 287 2.53 -6.22 -0.83
C ARG A 287 3.25 -6.11 0.53
N PRO A 288 3.62 -7.24 1.17
CA PRO A 288 4.60 -7.17 2.25
C PRO A 288 5.75 -6.33 1.74
N ASP A 289 6.07 -5.29 2.49
CA ASP A 289 6.89 -4.17 2.06
C ASP A 289 8.35 -4.63 2.00
N ASN A 290 8.63 -5.44 0.99
CA ASN A 290 9.95 -6.01 0.72
C ASN A 290 10.70 -5.03 -0.17
N GLY A 291 10.80 -3.78 0.28
CA GLY A 291 11.64 -2.79 -0.38
C GLY A 291 13.09 -3.11 -0.11
N ASP A 292 13.91 -3.27 -1.15
CA ASP A 292 15.20 -3.98 -1.07
C ASP A 292 16.37 -3.18 -0.44
N ILE A 293 16.10 -2.04 0.18
CA ILE A 293 17.13 -1.31 0.90
C ILE A 293 17.04 -1.76 2.35
N ASP A 294 18.11 -2.42 2.80
CA ASP A 294 18.42 -2.52 4.22
C ASP A 294 18.76 -1.10 4.69
N PHE A 295 17.75 -0.43 5.26
CA PHE A 295 17.86 0.96 5.66
C PHE A 295 18.66 1.02 6.97
N ASP A 296 19.99 1.07 6.87
CA ASP A 296 20.83 1.46 8.01
C ASP A 296 20.60 2.96 8.29
N GLY A 297 19.54 3.23 9.05
CA GLY A 297 19.04 4.56 9.39
C GLY A 297 18.15 5.23 8.33
N THR A 298 17.75 6.45 8.63
CA THR A 298 16.90 7.29 7.78
C THR A 298 17.53 7.56 6.42
N GLN A 299 16.85 7.16 5.34
CA GLN A 299 17.28 7.49 3.99
C GLN A 299 16.20 8.28 3.25
N LEU A 300 16.62 9.42 2.70
CA LEU A 300 15.85 10.17 1.70
C LEU A 300 16.23 9.65 0.31
N LEU A 301 15.25 9.40 -0.56
CA LEU A 301 15.50 8.80 -1.86
C LEU A 301 14.46 9.18 -2.91
N TRP A 302 14.93 9.25 -4.16
CA TRP A 302 14.06 9.31 -5.33
C TRP A 302 13.60 7.91 -5.69
N ILE A 303 12.30 7.74 -5.91
CA ILE A 303 11.70 6.49 -6.37
C ILE A 303 11.13 6.70 -7.77
N ASP A 304 11.66 5.95 -8.73
CA ASP A 304 11.13 5.82 -10.08
C ASP A 304 10.44 4.45 -10.21
N ARG A 305 9.12 4.42 -10.49
CA ARG A 305 8.37 3.17 -10.71
C ARG A 305 7.71 3.17 -12.08
N VAL A 306 7.69 2.00 -12.70
CA VAL A 306 6.90 1.71 -13.91
C VAL A 306 6.26 0.34 -13.74
N SER A 307 4.95 0.24 -13.94
CA SER A 307 4.23 -1.03 -13.93
C SER A 307 3.23 -1.14 -15.07
N LEU A 308 3.03 -2.38 -15.51
CA LEU A 308 2.03 -2.77 -16.50
C LEU A 308 1.30 -3.99 -15.97
N ASP A 309 0.01 -3.81 -15.67
CA ASP A 309 -0.88 -4.87 -15.22
C ASP A 309 -1.87 -5.21 -16.33
N HIS A 310 -2.07 -6.50 -16.55
CA HIS A 310 -3.07 -7.04 -17.48
C HIS A 310 -3.92 -8.07 -16.76
N GLN A 311 -5.23 -7.86 -16.76
CA GLN A 311 -6.20 -8.79 -16.21
C GLN A 311 -7.16 -9.25 -17.30
N PHE A 312 -7.33 -10.56 -17.43
CA PHE A 312 -8.19 -11.21 -18.40
C PHE A 312 -9.21 -12.11 -17.70
N PHE A 313 -10.48 -11.99 -18.09
CA PHE A 313 -11.58 -12.81 -17.62
C PHE A 313 -12.09 -13.69 -18.79
N ALA A 314 -11.72 -14.97 -18.82
CA ALA A 314 -12.21 -15.90 -19.83
C ALA A 314 -13.47 -16.65 -19.36
N PHE A 315 -14.27 -17.16 -20.31
CA PHE A 315 -15.34 -18.15 -20.08
C PHE A 315 -16.20 -17.95 -18.81
N SER A 316 -17.21 -17.08 -18.87
CA SER A 316 -18.23 -16.91 -17.80
C SER A 316 -17.64 -16.71 -16.39
N THR A 317 -16.59 -15.88 -16.27
CA THR A 317 -15.89 -15.58 -15.00
C THR A 317 -15.29 -16.79 -14.26
N ARG A 318 -15.17 -17.95 -14.92
CA ARG A 318 -14.60 -19.16 -14.30
C ARG A 318 -13.08 -19.21 -14.36
N LEU A 319 -12.49 -18.53 -15.34
CA LEU A 319 -11.04 -18.44 -15.49
C LEU A 319 -10.66 -16.96 -15.45
N THR A 320 -9.81 -16.60 -14.50
CA THR A 320 -9.24 -15.25 -14.42
C THR A 320 -7.73 -15.37 -14.46
N ASN A 321 -7.09 -14.54 -15.28
CA ASN A 321 -5.65 -14.44 -15.33
C ASN A 321 -5.26 -12.99 -15.07
N SER A 322 -4.27 -12.78 -14.22
CA SER A 322 -3.69 -11.48 -13.91
C SER A 322 -2.19 -11.59 -14.11
N ASN A 323 -1.61 -10.69 -14.90
CA ASN A 323 -0.18 -10.58 -15.12
C ASN A 323 0.25 -9.17 -14.74
N SER A 324 1.42 -9.03 -14.13
CA SER A 324 1.99 -7.73 -13.76
C SER A 324 3.48 -7.77 -14.06
N ILE A 325 3.99 -6.73 -14.71
CA ILE A 325 5.42 -6.51 -14.92
C ILE A 325 5.72 -5.16 -14.28
N TYR A 326 6.80 -5.08 -13.53
CA TYR A 326 7.20 -3.84 -12.88
C TYR A 326 8.71 -3.62 -12.92
N TYR A 327 9.08 -2.35 -12.85
CA TYR A 327 10.43 -1.86 -12.69
C TYR A 327 10.41 -0.76 -11.63
N GLN A 328 11.36 -0.80 -10.72
CA GLN A 328 11.53 0.21 -9.67
C GLN A 328 13.01 0.56 -9.55
N GLN A 329 13.32 1.85 -9.46
CA GLN A 329 14.67 2.32 -9.19
C GLN A 329 14.63 3.30 -8.03
N GLU A 330 15.49 3.03 -7.06
CA GLU A 330 15.67 3.85 -5.88
C GLU A 330 17.02 4.55 -5.98
N THR A 331 17.03 5.86 -5.79
CA THR A 331 18.25 6.66 -5.80
C THR A 331 18.34 7.42 -4.48
N PRO A 332 19.04 6.87 -3.47
CA PRO A 332 19.28 7.55 -2.21
C PRO A 332 20.05 8.85 -2.40
N LEU A 333 19.74 9.85 -1.57
CA LEU A 333 20.40 11.15 -1.61
C LEU A 333 21.75 11.16 -0.88
N LEU A 334 21.89 10.34 0.17
CA LEU A 334 23.05 10.37 1.06
C LEU A 334 23.93 9.11 0.97
N THR A 335 23.38 7.99 0.51
CA THR A 335 24.06 6.69 0.47
C THR A 335 24.42 6.28 -0.97
N ARG A 336 24.91 5.05 -1.14
CA ARG A 336 25.33 4.56 -2.47
C ARG A 336 24.13 4.34 -3.38
N LYS A 337 24.36 4.43 -4.69
CA LYS A 337 23.34 4.13 -5.70
C LYS A 337 22.92 2.66 -5.59
N VAL A 338 21.64 2.46 -5.33
CA VAL A 338 20.98 1.17 -5.41
C VAL A 338 20.65 0.91 -6.87
N LYS A 339 20.81 -0.34 -7.32
CA LYS A 339 20.46 -0.72 -8.69
C LYS A 339 18.96 -1.05 -8.76
N PRO A 340 18.36 -0.98 -9.95
CA PRO A 340 16.93 -1.16 -10.07
C PRO A 340 16.47 -2.59 -9.75
N ARG A 341 15.24 -2.68 -9.25
CA ARG A 341 14.44 -3.89 -9.15
C ARG A 341 13.55 -4.04 -10.36
N SER A 342 13.34 -5.28 -10.79
CA SER A 342 12.29 -5.59 -11.74
C SER A 342 11.68 -6.95 -11.42
N GLY A 343 10.44 -7.15 -11.85
CA GLY A 343 9.81 -8.44 -11.68
C GLY A 343 8.62 -8.63 -12.61
N ILE A 344 8.20 -9.88 -12.66
CA ILE A 344 6.99 -10.32 -13.34
C ILE A 344 6.22 -11.22 -12.38
N SER A 345 4.90 -11.10 -12.38
CA SER A 345 4.01 -12.02 -11.69
C SER A 345 2.88 -12.43 -12.62
N THR A 346 2.45 -13.68 -12.48
CA THR A 346 1.28 -14.22 -13.14
C THR A 346 0.45 -14.98 -12.12
N GLN A 347 -0.85 -14.77 -12.17
CA GLN A 347 -1.83 -15.46 -11.36
C GLN A 347 -2.92 -16.00 -12.29
N VAL A 348 -3.26 -17.27 -12.13
CA VAL A 348 -4.35 -17.92 -12.86
C VAL A 348 -5.27 -18.58 -11.84
N SER A 349 -6.52 -18.12 -11.77
CA SER A 349 -7.56 -18.73 -10.94
C SER A 349 -8.58 -19.42 -11.82
N TRP A 350 -8.84 -20.69 -11.54
CA TRP A 350 -9.78 -21.52 -12.27
C TRP A 350 -10.81 -22.16 -11.33
N LYS A 351 -12.05 -21.70 -11.46
CA LYS A 351 -13.23 -22.28 -10.81
C LYS A 351 -13.73 -23.52 -11.57
N HIS A 352 -13.27 -24.70 -11.17
CA HIS A 352 -13.67 -25.98 -11.76
C HIS A 352 -15.16 -26.28 -11.52
N THR A 353 -15.62 -26.07 -10.28
CA THR A 353 -17.02 -26.26 -9.87
C THR A 353 -17.47 -25.09 -8.99
N ARG A 354 -18.68 -25.14 -8.42
CA ARG A 354 -19.11 -24.12 -7.45
C ARG A 354 -18.28 -24.15 -6.15
N LEU A 355 -17.72 -25.32 -5.81
CA LEU A 355 -17.06 -25.59 -4.53
C LEU A 355 -15.55 -25.77 -4.68
N LEU A 356 -15.03 -26.03 -5.89
CA LEU A 356 -13.61 -26.29 -6.15
C LEU A 356 -13.01 -25.21 -7.04
N THR A 357 -11.96 -24.56 -6.54
CA THR A 357 -11.17 -23.56 -7.25
C THR A 357 -9.70 -23.92 -7.17
N SER A 358 -8.97 -23.83 -8.28
CA SER A 358 -7.52 -23.94 -8.29
C SER A 358 -6.89 -22.58 -8.58
N LEU A 359 -5.78 -22.29 -7.92
CA LEU A 359 -5.01 -21.07 -8.08
C LEU A 359 -3.56 -21.43 -8.39
N PHE A 360 -3.06 -20.92 -9.50
CA PHE A 360 -1.64 -20.96 -9.83
C PHE A 360 -1.07 -19.54 -9.71
N ASN A 361 0.05 -19.41 -9.01
CA ASN A 361 0.82 -18.17 -8.95
C ASN A 361 2.26 -18.48 -9.38
N ALA A 362 2.85 -17.60 -10.17
CA ALA A 362 4.29 -17.58 -10.38
C ALA A 362 4.79 -16.14 -10.36
N HIS A 363 5.92 -15.93 -9.70
CA HIS A 363 6.54 -14.65 -9.51
C HIS A 363 8.05 -14.79 -9.68
N TYR A 364 8.63 -13.88 -10.45
CA TYR A 364 10.06 -13.70 -10.57
C TYR A 364 10.40 -12.26 -10.24
N SER A 365 11.43 -12.06 -9.43
CA SER A 365 12.01 -10.76 -9.20
C SER A 365 13.52 -10.82 -9.23
N GLN A 366 14.13 -9.74 -9.72
CA GLN A 366 15.55 -9.52 -9.64
C GLN A 366 15.79 -8.15 -9.01
N THR A 367 16.70 -8.16 -8.05
CA THR A 367 17.15 -7.00 -7.30
C THR A 367 18.66 -7.01 -7.28
N THR A 368 19.28 -5.85 -7.45
CA THR A 368 20.70 -5.69 -7.14
C THR A 368 20.85 -4.64 -6.05
N ILE A 369 21.30 -5.07 -4.88
CA ILE A 369 21.44 -4.21 -3.69
C ILE A 369 22.76 -3.45 -3.75
N ASP A 370 23.84 -4.10 -4.22
CA ASP A 370 25.17 -3.48 -4.33
C ASP A 370 26.03 -4.10 -5.47
N LYS A 371 27.25 -3.59 -5.72
CA LYS A 371 28.15 -4.13 -6.79
C LYS A 371 28.43 -5.65 -6.67
N VAL A 372 28.22 -6.22 -5.48
CA VAL A 372 28.50 -7.61 -5.14
C VAL A 372 27.21 -8.43 -4.99
N ASN A 373 26.09 -7.79 -4.63
CA ASN A 373 24.91 -8.46 -4.12
C ASN A 373 23.76 -8.38 -5.11
N ASP A 374 23.69 -9.38 -6.00
CA ASP A 374 22.52 -9.62 -6.86
C ASP A 374 21.64 -10.69 -6.20
N LYS A 375 20.37 -10.35 -5.94
CA LYS A 375 19.34 -11.27 -5.46
C LYS A 375 18.37 -11.56 -6.60
N LYS A 376 18.21 -12.84 -6.94
CA LYS A 376 17.16 -13.32 -7.86
C LYS A 376 16.26 -14.24 -7.08
N GLN A 377 14.96 -14.09 -7.27
CA GLN A 377 13.98 -14.88 -6.57
C GLN A 377 12.93 -15.39 -7.53
N TRP A 378 12.66 -16.70 -7.45
CA TRP A 378 11.58 -17.37 -8.13
C TRP A 378 10.65 -17.96 -7.09
N ARG A 379 9.35 -17.67 -7.20
CA ARG A 379 8.31 -18.24 -6.35
C ARG A 379 7.20 -18.75 -7.24
N SER A 380 6.78 -19.98 -7.03
CA SER A 380 5.62 -20.54 -7.71
C SER A 380 4.78 -21.35 -6.74
N SER A 381 3.46 -21.28 -6.89
CA SER A 381 2.53 -22.05 -6.07
C SER A 381 1.35 -22.55 -6.88
N LEU A 382 0.91 -23.76 -6.55
CA LEU A 382 -0.32 -24.36 -7.03
C LEU A 382 -1.17 -24.71 -5.83
N SER A 383 -2.32 -24.06 -5.70
CA SER A 383 -3.29 -24.27 -4.64
C SER A 383 -4.60 -24.82 -5.19
N SER A 384 -5.23 -25.71 -4.43
CA SER A 384 -6.58 -26.18 -4.69
C SER A 384 -7.42 -25.99 -3.44
N GLN A 385 -8.49 -25.21 -3.55
CA GLN A 385 -9.40 -24.87 -2.46
C GLN A 385 -10.75 -25.54 -2.68
N TYR A 386 -11.23 -26.22 -1.65
CA TYR A 386 -12.54 -26.87 -1.62
C TYR A 386 -13.42 -26.28 -0.50
N GLN A 387 -14.65 -25.91 -0.86
CA GLN A 387 -15.68 -25.43 0.05
C GLN A 387 -16.53 -26.61 0.54
N PHE A 388 -16.22 -27.14 1.73
CA PHE A 388 -16.98 -28.22 2.35
C PHE A 388 -18.37 -27.75 2.83
N HIS A 389 -18.44 -26.49 3.28
CA HIS A 389 -19.65 -25.83 3.77
C HIS A 389 -19.57 -24.33 3.44
N PRO A 390 -20.67 -23.56 3.35
CA PRO A 390 -20.64 -22.10 3.20
C PRO A 390 -19.67 -21.36 4.13
N LYS A 391 -19.40 -21.95 5.31
CA LYS A 391 -18.56 -21.42 6.37
C LYS A 391 -17.25 -22.19 6.60
N LEU A 392 -17.00 -23.28 5.87
CA LEU A 392 -15.84 -24.16 6.09
C LEU A 392 -15.15 -24.47 4.75
N PHE A 393 -13.88 -24.12 4.68
CA PHE A 393 -13.04 -24.29 3.50
C PHE A 393 -11.78 -25.05 3.89
N GLY A 394 -11.27 -25.88 2.98
CA GLY A 394 -9.92 -26.40 3.06
C GLY A 394 -9.14 -26.10 1.79
N ALA A 395 -7.83 -25.96 1.93
CA ALA A 395 -6.91 -25.76 0.82
C ALA A 395 -5.68 -26.65 0.97
N LEU A 396 -5.20 -27.13 -0.18
CA LEU A 396 -3.89 -27.77 -0.31
C LEU A 396 -3.06 -26.96 -1.28
N THR A 397 -1.84 -26.60 -0.87
CA THR A 397 -0.92 -25.80 -1.68
C THR A 397 0.43 -26.49 -1.76
N VAL A 398 0.98 -26.56 -2.96
CA VAL A 398 2.39 -26.86 -3.20
C VAL A 398 3.07 -25.57 -3.60
N GLN A 399 4.15 -25.22 -2.92
CA GLN A 399 4.95 -24.03 -3.20
C GLN A 399 6.39 -24.43 -3.47
N TYR A 400 7.00 -23.79 -4.46
CA TYR A 400 8.43 -23.85 -4.74
C TYR A 400 8.99 -22.44 -4.68
N GLU A 401 10.08 -22.27 -3.95
CA GLU A 401 10.83 -21.02 -3.84
C GLU A 401 12.31 -21.29 -4.10
N GLU A 402 12.93 -20.41 -4.88
CA GLU A 402 14.36 -20.42 -5.13
C GLU A 402 14.88 -19.00 -5.00
N GLN A 403 15.91 -18.83 -4.20
CA GLN A 403 16.66 -17.59 -4.04
C GLN A 403 18.10 -17.84 -4.46
N ILE A 404 18.57 -17.06 -5.42
CA ILE A 404 19.98 -17.06 -5.83
C ILE A 404 20.58 -15.73 -5.38
N SER A 405 21.64 -15.81 -4.59
CA SER A 405 22.44 -14.68 -4.15
C SER A 405 23.90 -14.94 -4.47
N ASN A 406 24.63 -13.91 -4.88
CA ASN A 406 26.08 -14.01 -5.15
C ASN A 406 26.92 -14.09 -3.85
N GLU A 407 26.33 -13.88 -2.68
CA GLU A 407 26.99 -14.19 -1.40
C GLU A 407 26.87 -15.68 -1.10
N ASN A 408 28.01 -16.32 -0.75
CA ASN A 408 28.18 -17.76 -0.55
C ASN A 408 27.26 -18.43 0.52
N ILE A 409 26.30 -17.71 1.11
CA ILE A 409 25.52 -18.16 2.28
C ILE A 409 24.00 -17.94 2.14
N SER A 410 23.52 -17.11 1.21
CA SER A 410 22.09 -16.70 1.16
C SER A 410 21.27 -17.25 -0.01
N GLY A 411 21.84 -18.16 -0.81
CA GLY A 411 21.08 -18.91 -1.81
C GLY A 411 20.40 -20.14 -1.19
N TYR A 412 19.19 -20.48 -1.64
CA TYR A 412 18.46 -21.69 -1.26
C TYR A 412 17.38 -22.06 -2.27
N ASP A 413 16.96 -23.31 -2.25
CA ASP A 413 15.73 -23.82 -2.83
C ASP A 413 14.87 -24.49 -1.74
N GLU A 414 13.55 -24.40 -1.89
CA GLU A 414 12.60 -24.92 -0.92
C GLU A 414 11.32 -25.39 -1.63
N VAL A 415 10.86 -26.59 -1.31
CA VAL A 415 9.53 -27.10 -1.64
C VAL A 415 8.71 -27.20 -0.35
N ARG A 416 7.57 -26.50 -0.34
CA ARG A 416 6.61 -26.53 0.77
C ARG A 416 5.29 -27.18 0.37
N LEU A 417 4.78 -28.05 1.24
CA LEU A 417 3.43 -28.59 1.17
C LEU A 417 2.60 -28.03 2.31
N ILE A 418 1.51 -27.33 1.98
CA ILE A 418 0.70 -26.58 2.95
C ILE A 418 -0.73 -27.12 2.92
N ALA A 419 -1.24 -27.51 4.09
CA ALA A 419 -2.63 -27.84 4.30
C ALA A 419 -3.27 -26.79 5.22
N ASN A 420 -4.36 -26.20 4.77
CA ASN A 420 -5.07 -25.15 5.51
C ASN A 420 -6.55 -25.51 5.66
N ILE A 421 -7.10 -25.31 6.86
CA ILE A 421 -8.54 -25.35 7.11
C ILE A 421 -8.95 -23.99 7.67
N ARG A 422 -9.99 -23.40 7.08
CA ARG A 422 -10.53 -22.10 7.50
C ARG A 422 -12.03 -22.18 7.74
N PHE A 423 -12.44 -21.68 8.89
CA PHE A 423 -13.83 -21.42 9.24
C PHE A 423 -14.10 -19.92 9.17
N SER A 424 -15.26 -19.52 8.64
CA SER A 424 -15.68 -18.11 8.54
C SER A 424 -17.14 -17.96 8.97
N TYR A 425 -17.42 -17.08 9.93
CA TYR A 425 -18.76 -16.81 10.45
C TYR A 425 -19.37 -15.54 9.90
#